data_AF-A0A3M1LKR0-F1
#
_entry.id   AF-A0A3M1LKR0-F1
#
_cell.length_a   1.000
_cell.length_b   1.000
_cell.length_c   1.000
_cell.angle_alpha   90.00
_cell.angle_beta   90.00
_cell.angle_gamma   90.00
#
_symmetry.space_group_name_H-M   'P 1'
#
loop_
_entity.id
_entity.type
_entity.pdbx_description
1 polymer ?
#
loop_
_entity_poly.entity_id
_entity_poly.type
_entity_poly.pdbx_seq_one_letter_code
_entity_poly.pdbx_strand_id
1 'polypeptide(L)'
;MEFLYALLTGLAAGLHASTWGMYKDSPHEGFTWPKYFRSAVVGAVYGPIVWALSGLDVTTAQGVFLLWGSTYLVERLTLEIWKTFLRTEDQSKYFIPMQLHVFGKVVESKRDRYLAAIAYVGGIALVGWGLFEAYGAYRLGNLNWNPYLILLILSCGGWISAFGGAWKDAPLEGFQTFKFFRSPIIAYLYAFMAAKLTDNFIIIVLCSIGFTIATIETYKTFFFPSKPRGKFAGKPIHFPEMLQKRQKFVPLYVGIWVFVITMGVLAFLGGPYQSLV
;
A
#
# COMPACT_ATOMS: atom_id res chain seq x y z
N MET A 1 18.36 -8.52 18.03
CA MET A 1 18.25 -9.17 16.71
C MET A 1 16.91 -8.88 16.05
N GLU A 2 15.79 -9.05 16.75
CA GLU A 2 14.44 -8.80 16.21
C GLU A 2 14.24 -7.37 15.67
N PHE A 3 14.66 -6.35 16.42
CA PHE A 3 14.61 -4.96 15.95
C PHE A 3 15.31 -4.76 14.60
N LEU A 4 16.44 -5.44 14.40
CA LEU A 4 17.18 -5.37 13.13
C LEU A 4 16.37 -6.03 12.00
N TYR A 5 15.74 -7.17 12.24
CA TYR A 5 14.84 -7.79 11.26
C TYR A 5 13.65 -6.89 10.93
N ALA A 6 13.04 -6.25 11.93
CA ALA A 6 11.94 -5.32 11.72
C ALA A 6 12.37 -4.09 10.90
N LEU A 7 13.53 -3.52 11.23
CA LEU A 7 14.14 -2.40 10.51
C LEU A 7 14.43 -2.76 9.05
N LEU A 8 15.09 -3.89 8.80
CA LEU A 8 15.46 -4.33 7.45
C LEU A 8 14.23 -4.70 6.61
N THR A 9 13.22 -5.31 7.23
CA THR A 9 11.94 -5.63 6.57
C THR A 9 11.21 -4.35 6.16
N GLY A 10 11.15 -3.36 7.05
CA GLY A 10 10.57 -2.06 6.75
C GLY A 10 11.35 -1.28 5.69
N LEU A 11 12.69 -1.32 5.75
CA LEU A 11 13.56 -0.74 4.73
C LEU A 11 13.30 -1.38 3.36
N ALA A 12 13.16 -2.71 3.29
CA ALA A 12 12.84 -3.42 2.06
C ALA A 12 11.47 -3.02 1.50
N ALA A 13 10.44 -2.90 2.34
CA ALA A 13 9.12 -2.40 1.94
C ALA A 13 9.22 -0.97 1.35
N GLY A 14 9.94 -0.09 2.03
CA GLY A 14 10.16 1.29 1.60
C GLY A 14 10.97 1.43 0.30
N LEU A 15 12.04 0.64 0.14
CA LEU A 15 12.84 0.58 -1.09
C LEU A 15 12.04 0.00 -2.26
N HIS A 16 11.20 -0.99 -2.01
CA HIS A 16 10.29 -1.53 -3.03
C HIS A 16 9.31 -0.45 -3.50
N ALA A 17 8.71 0.30 -2.56
CA ALA A 17 7.81 1.41 -2.87
C ALA A 17 8.48 2.56 -3.64
N SER A 18 9.67 2.99 -3.20
CA SER A 18 10.41 4.05 -3.90
C SER A 18 10.87 3.64 -5.28
N THR A 19 11.22 2.37 -5.49
CA THR A 19 11.74 1.92 -6.78
C THR A 19 10.67 1.95 -7.86
N TRP A 20 9.47 1.40 -7.62
CA TRP A 20 8.40 1.54 -8.61
C TRP A 20 7.95 2.99 -8.75
N GLY A 21 7.95 3.78 -7.67
CA GLY A 21 7.61 5.20 -7.70
C GLY A 21 8.57 5.99 -8.59
N MET A 22 9.87 5.78 -8.42
CA MET A 22 10.92 6.37 -9.26
C MET A 22 10.81 5.89 -10.70
N TYR A 23 10.63 4.58 -10.93
CA TYR A 23 10.53 4.02 -12.27
C TYR A 23 9.37 4.66 -13.04
N LYS A 24 8.27 4.91 -12.35
CA LYS A 24 7.07 5.54 -12.89
C LYS A 24 7.21 7.06 -13.08
N ASP A 25 7.77 7.75 -12.11
CA ASP A 25 7.64 9.20 -11.99
C ASP A 25 8.84 9.97 -12.55
N SER A 26 10.02 9.35 -12.57
CA SER A 26 11.26 10.03 -12.97
C SER A 26 11.31 10.55 -14.43
N PRO A 27 10.66 9.94 -15.44
CA PRO A 27 10.65 10.52 -16.79
C PRO A 27 9.93 11.87 -16.89
N HIS A 28 8.99 12.14 -15.96
CA HIS A 28 8.18 13.36 -15.96
C HIS A 28 8.62 14.35 -14.88
N GLU A 29 9.07 13.86 -13.73
CA GLU A 29 9.39 14.68 -12.55
C GLU A 29 10.89 14.70 -12.20
N GLY A 30 11.73 14.00 -12.94
CA GLY A 30 13.16 13.86 -12.68
C GLY A 30 13.48 12.95 -11.49
N PHE A 31 14.78 12.75 -11.25
CA PHE A 31 15.30 11.90 -10.17
C PHE A 31 16.18 12.70 -9.21
N THR A 32 15.97 12.48 -7.92
CA THR A 32 16.87 12.95 -6.85
C THR A 32 16.95 11.88 -5.76
N TRP A 33 18.13 11.73 -5.16
CA TRP A 33 18.34 10.76 -4.07
C TRP A 33 17.43 10.99 -2.86
N PRO A 34 17.18 12.23 -2.38
CA PRO A 34 16.26 12.45 -1.28
C PRO A 34 14.81 12.02 -1.59
N LYS A 35 14.34 12.23 -2.83
CA LYS A 35 13.01 11.79 -3.25
C LYS A 35 12.93 10.27 -3.32
N TYR A 36 13.98 9.61 -3.79
CA TYR A 36 14.09 8.16 -3.87
C TYR A 36 14.11 7.51 -2.48
N PHE A 37 14.97 7.97 -1.57
CA PHE A 37 15.10 7.34 -0.25
C PHE A 37 14.00 7.70 0.74
N ARG A 38 13.10 8.64 0.42
CA ARG A 38 12.00 9.02 1.33
C ARG A 38 11.17 7.82 1.79
N SER A 39 10.68 6.99 0.87
CA SER A 39 9.90 5.79 1.25
C SER A 39 10.74 4.77 2.00
N ALA A 40 12.03 4.65 1.69
CA ALA A 40 12.94 3.76 2.40
C ALA A 40 13.10 4.17 3.88
N VAL A 41 13.27 5.48 4.14
CA VAL A 41 13.34 6.02 5.50
C VAL A 41 12.02 5.84 6.23
N VAL A 42 10.90 6.18 5.58
CA VAL A 42 9.56 6.01 6.16
C VAL A 42 9.28 4.54 6.48
N GLY A 43 9.63 3.61 5.59
CA GLY A 43 9.51 2.18 5.83
C GLY A 43 10.43 1.68 6.95
N ALA A 44 11.67 2.15 7.01
CA ALA A 44 12.61 1.80 8.08
C ALA A 44 12.15 2.29 9.48
N VAL A 45 11.40 3.40 9.54
CA VAL A 45 10.78 3.89 10.78
C VAL A 45 9.53 3.06 11.12
N TYR A 46 8.64 2.83 10.15
CA TYR A 46 7.39 2.12 10.42
C TYR A 46 7.55 0.61 10.63
N GLY A 47 8.59 -0.02 10.09
CA GLY A 47 8.85 -1.45 10.32
C GLY A 47 8.94 -1.80 11.81
N PRO A 48 9.86 -1.19 12.58
CA PRO A 48 9.93 -1.38 14.02
C PRO A 48 8.67 -0.96 14.77
N ILE A 49 7.97 0.10 14.36
CA ILE A 49 6.72 0.55 15.00
C ILE A 49 5.62 -0.51 14.83
N VAL A 50 5.41 -0.99 13.60
CA VAL A 50 4.40 -2.02 13.32
C VAL A 50 4.76 -3.31 14.04
N TRP A 51 6.03 -3.71 14.04
CA TRP A 51 6.51 -4.87 14.81
C TRP A 51 6.19 -4.74 16.30
N ALA A 52 6.57 -3.62 16.94
CA ALA A 52 6.36 -3.40 18.36
C ALA A 52 4.87 -3.37 18.75
N LEU A 53 4.00 -2.85 17.88
CA LEU A 53 2.55 -2.77 18.13
C LEU A 53 1.80 -4.07 17.80
N SER A 54 2.35 -4.90 16.92
CA SER A 54 1.68 -6.13 16.45
C SER A 54 2.05 -7.39 17.23
N GLY A 55 3.23 -7.41 17.86
CA GLY A 55 3.75 -8.61 18.52
C GLY A 55 4.13 -9.73 17.55
N LEU A 56 4.35 -9.42 16.27
CA LEU A 56 4.78 -10.41 15.27
C LEU A 56 6.18 -10.96 15.60
N ASP A 57 6.34 -12.28 15.52
CA ASP A 57 7.64 -12.92 15.64
C ASP A 57 8.42 -12.82 14.32
N VAL A 58 9.23 -11.76 14.20
CA VAL A 58 10.08 -11.46 13.04
C VAL A 58 11.30 -12.36 12.91
N THR A 59 11.51 -13.31 13.83
CA THR A 59 12.51 -14.37 13.63
C THR A 59 11.99 -15.48 12.72
N THR A 60 10.67 -15.54 12.52
CA THR A 60 10.02 -16.49 11.60
C THR A 60 9.75 -15.86 10.23
N ALA A 61 9.69 -16.72 9.19
CA ALA A 61 9.31 -16.28 7.85
C ALA A 61 7.88 -15.69 7.81
N GLN A 62 6.97 -16.25 8.62
CA GLN A 62 5.59 -15.77 8.79
C GLN A 62 5.55 -14.32 9.30
N GLY A 63 6.27 -14.02 10.39
CA GLY A 63 6.29 -12.67 10.96
C GLY A 63 6.93 -11.66 10.02
N VAL A 64 8.02 -12.02 9.33
CA VAL A 64 8.65 -11.16 8.32
C VAL A 64 7.70 -10.87 7.16
N PHE A 65 7.01 -11.89 6.64
CA PHE A 65 6.07 -11.76 5.54
C PHE A 65 4.90 -10.83 5.88
N LEU A 66 4.26 -11.05 7.03
CA LEU A 66 3.15 -10.23 7.52
C LEU A 66 3.60 -8.79 7.85
N LEU A 67 4.79 -8.64 8.43
CA LEU A 67 5.35 -7.33 8.74
C LEU A 67 5.65 -6.54 7.47
N TRP A 68 6.20 -7.17 6.44
CA TRP A 68 6.49 -6.51 5.17
C TRP A 68 5.22 -5.93 4.55
N GLY A 69 4.17 -6.75 4.42
CA GLY A 69 2.88 -6.30 3.88
C GLY A 69 2.27 -5.18 4.70
N SER A 70 2.26 -5.32 6.03
CA SER A 70 1.69 -4.33 6.94
C SER A 70 2.43 -3.00 6.89
N THR A 71 3.77 -3.04 6.91
CA THR A 71 4.62 -1.85 6.80
C THR A 71 4.44 -1.16 5.45
N TYR A 72 4.25 -1.95 4.39
CA TYR A 72 3.99 -1.43 3.05
C TYR A 72 2.75 -0.53 3.03
N LEU A 73 1.65 -0.97 3.64
CA LEU A 73 0.44 -0.14 3.72
C LEU A 73 0.70 1.15 4.51
N VAL A 74 1.31 1.06 5.69
CA VAL A 74 1.50 2.23 6.57
C VAL A 74 2.39 3.28 5.88
N GLU A 75 3.44 2.85 5.18
CA GLU A 75 4.24 3.72 4.31
C GLU A 75 3.37 4.40 3.24
N ARG A 76 2.58 3.59 2.53
CA ARG A 76 1.79 4.08 1.39
C ARG A 76 0.76 5.11 1.82
N LEU A 77 0.05 4.80 2.90
CA LEU A 77 -0.96 5.62 3.54
C LEU A 77 -0.38 6.95 4.02
N THR A 78 0.75 6.91 4.71
CA THR A 78 1.43 8.12 5.20
C THR A 78 1.81 9.04 4.04
N LEU A 79 2.42 8.50 2.98
CA LEU A 79 2.78 9.30 1.82
C LEU A 79 1.55 9.78 1.02
N GLU A 80 0.45 9.05 1.03
CA GLU A 80 -0.80 9.48 0.38
C GLU A 80 -1.47 10.62 1.13
N ILE A 81 -1.53 10.57 2.46
CA ILE A 81 -2.01 11.68 3.28
C ILE A 81 -1.15 12.92 3.03
N TRP A 82 0.17 12.77 3.08
CA TRP A 82 1.09 13.87 2.82
C TRP A 82 0.93 14.46 1.41
N LYS A 83 0.89 13.61 0.37
CA LYS A 83 0.75 14.07 -1.03
C LYS A 83 -0.59 14.75 -1.30
N THR A 84 -1.68 14.21 -0.75
CA THR A 84 -3.06 14.62 -1.07
C THR A 84 -3.43 15.90 -0.33
N PHE A 85 -3.14 15.97 0.97
CA PHE A 85 -3.66 17.05 1.81
C PHE A 85 -2.60 18.10 2.17
N LEU A 86 -1.40 17.66 2.57
CA LEU A 86 -0.39 18.55 3.17
C LEU A 86 0.48 19.26 2.12
N ARG A 87 0.95 18.51 1.12
CA ARG A 87 1.87 19.02 0.10
C ARG A 87 1.17 20.03 -0.81
N THR A 88 1.89 21.10 -1.14
CA THR A 88 1.51 22.05 -2.19
C THR A 88 2.56 21.98 -3.29
N GLU A 89 2.12 21.72 -4.52
CA GLU A 89 3.00 21.52 -5.69
C GLU A 89 2.23 21.95 -6.94
N ASP A 90 2.92 22.37 -7.99
CA ASP A 90 2.32 22.60 -9.29
C ASP A 90 1.62 21.33 -9.81
N GLN A 91 0.31 21.45 -10.05
CA GLN A 91 -0.54 20.37 -10.54
C GLN A 91 -0.61 20.29 -12.07
N SER A 92 -0.11 21.31 -12.80
CA SER A 92 -0.18 21.40 -14.26
C SER A 92 0.52 20.22 -14.97
N LYS A 93 1.53 19.63 -14.32
CA LYS A 93 2.28 18.46 -14.79
C LYS A 93 1.53 17.13 -14.70
N TYR A 94 0.41 17.09 -13.98
CA TYR A 94 -0.40 15.88 -13.84
C TYR A 94 -1.64 15.94 -14.73
N PHE A 95 -2.04 14.79 -15.27
CA PHE A 95 -3.37 14.64 -15.87
C PHE A 95 -4.42 14.48 -14.77
N ILE A 96 -4.13 13.64 -13.77
CA ILE A 96 -4.95 13.47 -12.57
C ILE A 96 -4.27 14.21 -11.42
N PRO A 97 -4.91 15.21 -10.80
CA PRO A 97 -4.28 15.95 -9.73
C PRO A 97 -3.87 15.04 -8.56
N MET A 98 -2.69 15.32 -8.00
CA MET A 98 -2.13 14.56 -6.88
C MET A 98 -2.47 15.17 -5.53
N GLN A 99 -2.93 16.41 -5.51
CA GLN A 99 -3.58 17.04 -4.37
C GLN A 99 -5.07 16.65 -4.30
N LEU A 100 -5.70 16.93 -3.15
CA LEU A 100 -7.13 16.83 -2.99
C LEU A 100 -7.83 17.61 -4.09
N HIS A 101 -8.72 16.93 -4.80
CA HIS A 101 -9.53 17.51 -5.85
C HIS A 101 -10.90 16.87 -5.84
N VAL A 102 -11.88 17.61 -6.34
CA VAL A 102 -13.27 17.18 -6.45
C VAL A 102 -13.68 17.35 -7.91
N PHE A 103 -14.10 16.27 -8.56
CA PHE A 103 -14.43 16.24 -9.99
C PHE A 103 -13.31 16.84 -10.87
N GLY A 104 -12.07 16.46 -10.60
CA GLY A 104 -10.88 16.94 -11.33
C GLY A 104 -10.38 18.35 -10.96
N LYS A 105 -11.11 19.12 -10.13
CA LYS A 105 -10.71 20.47 -9.72
C LYS A 105 -9.99 20.47 -8.38
N VAL A 106 -8.77 21.00 -8.35
CA VAL A 106 -7.91 21.04 -7.16
C VAL A 106 -8.52 21.94 -6.08
N VAL A 107 -8.50 21.48 -4.84
CA VAL A 107 -8.88 22.29 -3.67
C VAL A 107 -7.70 23.17 -3.28
N GLU A 108 -7.74 24.45 -3.63
CA GLU A 108 -6.66 25.40 -3.37
C GLU A 108 -6.52 25.74 -1.88
N SER A 109 -7.66 25.87 -1.20
CA SER A 109 -7.78 26.19 0.23
C SER A 109 -7.01 25.19 1.09
N LYS A 110 -5.96 25.66 1.77
CA LYS A 110 -5.19 24.85 2.73
C LYS A 110 -6.05 24.41 3.92
N ARG A 111 -6.95 25.27 4.39
CA ARG A 111 -7.87 24.97 5.50
C ARG A 111 -8.73 23.77 5.16
N ASP A 112 -9.36 23.77 3.98
CA ASP A 112 -10.29 22.70 3.60
C ASP A 112 -9.54 21.39 3.34
N ARG A 113 -8.32 21.46 2.81
CA ARG A 113 -7.43 20.30 2.72
C ARG A 113 -7.06 19.72 4.08
N TYR A 114 -6.79 20.56 5.09
CA TYR A 114 -6.49 20.08 6.44
C TYR A 114 -7.71 19.51 7.16
N LEU A 115 -8.88 20.13 7.00
CA LEU A 115 -10.14 19.58 7.52
C LEU A 115 -10.45 18.22 6.89
N ALA A 116 -10.26 18.09 5.57
CA ALA A 116 -10.39 16.81 4.87
C ALA A 116 -9.34 15.79 5.35
N ALA A 117 -8.11 16.21 5.65
CA ALA A 117 -7.09 15.33 6.23
C ALA A 117 -7.50 14.81 7.61
N ILE A 118 -8.02 15.68 8.48
CA ILE A 118 -8.51 15.30 9.80
C ILE A 118 -9.67 14.30 9.67
N ALA A 119 -10.63 14.57 8.79
CA ALA A 119 -11.74 13.65 8.53
C ALA A 119 -11.25 12.29 7.98
N TYR A 120 -10.27 12.30 7.07
CA TYR A 120 -9.70 11.10 6.48
C TYR A 120 -8.94 10.25 7.52
N VAL A 121 -8.08 10.89 8.31
CA VAL A 121 -7.34 10.23 9.41
C VAL A 121 -8.31 9.73 10.49
N GLY A 122 -9.33 10.51 10.83
CA GLY A 122 -10.40 10.11 11.75
C GLY A 122 -11.16 8.88 11.25
N GLY A 123 -11.49 8.83 9.96
CA GLY A 123 -12.11 7.66 9.34
C GLY A 123 -11.23 6.40 9.43
N ILE A 124 -9.93 6.52 9.20
CA ILE A 124 -8.97 5.42 9.37
C ILE A 124 -8.92 4.95 10.83
N ALA A 125 -8.87 5.89 11.77
CA ALA A 125 -8.85 5.57 13.20
C ALA A 125 -10.14 4.85 13.64
N LEU A 126 -11.30 5.29 13.14
CA LEU A 126 -12.59 4.63 13.39
C LEU A 126 -12.66 3.22 12.81
N VAL A 127 -12.16 3.01 11.59
CA VAL A 127 -12.05 1.66 11.00
C VAL A 127 -11.12 0.78 11.85
N GLY A 128 -9.96 1.31 12.25
CA GLY A 128 -9.02 0.60 13.12
C GLY A 128 -9.62 0.22 14.47
N TRP A 129 -10.35 1.14 15.11
CA TRP A 129 -11.09 0.88 16.34
C TRP A 129 -12.15 -0.21 16.15
N GLY A 130 -12.96 -0.11 15.09
CA GLY A 130 -13.98 -1.13 14.79
C GLY A 130 -13.37 -2.52 14.56
N LEU A 131 -12.20 -2.60 13.91
CA LEU A 131 -11.47 -3.86 13.73
C LEU A 131 -10.92 -4.41 15.05
N PHE A 132 -10.43 -3.54 15.94
CA PHE A 132 -9.96 -3.93 17.26
C PHE A 132 -11.09 -4.53 18.11
N GLU A 133 -12.24 -3.85 18.18
CA GLU A 133 -13.44 -4.34 18.88
C GLU A 133 -13.95 -5.66 18.27
N ALA A 134 -14.02 -5.75 16.94
CA ALA A 134 -14.43 -6.97 16.24
C ALA A 134 -13.48 -8.15 16.52
N TYR A 135 -12.17 -7.90 16.57
CA TYR A 135 -11.18 -8.90 16.93
C TYR A 135 -11.33 -9.37 18.38
N GLY A 136 -11.58 -8.43 19.31
CA GLY A 136 -11.88 -8.76 20.71
C GLY A 136 -13.12 -9.64 20.83
N ALA A 137 -14.21 -9.29 20.15
CA ALA A 137 -15.44 -10.08 20.12
C ALA A 137 -15.25 -11.48 19.50
N TYR A 138 -14.43 -11.59 18.44
CA TYR A 138 -14.05 -12.86 17.84
C TYR A 138 -13.27 -13.76 18.81
N ARG A 139 -12.25 -13.21 19.49
CA ARG A 139 -11.45 -13.96 20.47
C ARG A 139 -12.24 -14.43 21.69
N LEU A 140 -13.31 -13.72 22.05
CA LEU A 140 -14.23 -14.10 23.12
C LEU A 140 -15.33 -15.09 22.66
N GLY A 141 -15.39 -15.43 21.37
CA GLY A 141 -16.43 -16.32 20.81
C GLY A 141 -17.81 -15.65 20.67
N ASN A 142 -17.88 -14.33 20.77
CA ASN A 142 -19.12 -13.55 20.56
C ASN A 142 -19.40 -13.30 19.07
N LEU A 143 -18.36 -13.34 18.22
CA LEU A 143 -18.49 -13.20 16.78
C LEU A 143 -18.31 -14.56 16.09
N ASN A 144 -19.42 -15.27 15.88
CA ASN A 144 -19.44 -16.60 15.24
C ASN A 144 -19.88 -16.56 13.78
N TRP A 145 -19.49 -15.51 13.06
CA TRP A 145 -19.85 -15.35 11.66
C TRP A 145 -19.06 -16.32 10.78
N ASN A 146 -19.57 -16.59 9.58
CA ASN A 146 -18.83 -17.36 8.59
C ASN A 146 -17.46 -16.68 8.34
N PRO A 147 -16.32 -17.40 8.47
CA PRO A 147 -14.99 -16.82 8.30
C PRO A 147 -14.77 -16.12 6.96
N TYR A 148 -15.41 -16.59 5.89
CA TYR A 148 -15.34 -15.93 4.57
C TYR A 148 -16.05 -14.57 4.54
N LEU A 149 -17.10 -14.39 5.34
CA LEU A 149 -17.74 -13.07 5.51
C LEU A 149 -16.86 -12.13 6.33
N ILE A 150 -16.19 -12.67 7.37
CA ILE A 150 -15.19 -11.90 8.13
C ILE A 150 -14.09 -11.42 7.18
N LEU A 151 -13.56 -12.30 6.32
CA LEU A 151 -12.55 -11.93 5.31
C LEU A 151 -13.01 -10.83 4.36
N LEU A 152 -14.30 -10.80 4.00
CA LEU A 152 -14.85 -9.73 3.17
C LEU A 152 -14.73 -8.37 3.88
N ILE A 153 -14.99 -8.33 5.19
CA ILE A 153 -14.80 -7.13 6.02
C ILE A 153 -13.31 -6.81 6.16
N LEU A 154 -12.46 -7.81 6.37
CA LEU A 154 -11.01 -7.60 6.49
C LEU A 154 -10.36 -7.16 5.17
N SER A 155 -11.04 -7.34 4.04
CA SER A 155 -10.66 -6.78 2.73
C SER A 155 -11.09 -5.32 2.50
N CYS A 156 -11.60 -4.63 3.54
CA CYS A 156 -12.19 -3.28 3.44
C CYS A 156 -11.30 -2.25 2.74
N GLY A 157 -9.98 -2.29 2.91
CA GLY A 157 -9.11 -1.34 2.23
C GLY A 157 -9.02 -1.53 0.71
N GLY A 158 -9.32 -2.74 0.20
CA GLY A 158 -9.52 -2.96 -1.23
C GLY A 158 -10.72 -2.18 -1.77
N TRP A 159 -11.82 -2.14 -1.01
CA TRP A 159 -13.00 -1.34 -1.30
C TRP A 159 -12.72 0.15 -1.19
N ILE A 160 -12.06 0.60 -0.11
CA ILE A 160 -11.67 2.00 0.06
C ILE A 160 -10.78 2.45 -1.11
N SER A 161 -9.83 1.62 -1.53
CA SER A 161 -8.97 1.89 -2.70
C SER A 161 -9.78 1.98 -4.01
N ALA A 162 -10.76 1.11 -4.22
CA ALA A 162 -11.62 1.15 -5.40
C ALA A 162 -12.50 2.41 -5.45
N PHE A 163 -13.14 2.77 -4.34
CA PHE A 163 -13.95 3.98 -4.25
C PHE A 163 -13.10 5.24 -4.36
N GLY A 164 -11.93 5.28 -3.70
CA GLY A 164 -10.98 6.38 -3.83
C GLY A 164 -10.48 6.54 -5.28
N GLY A 165 -10.17 5.44 -5.96
CA GLY A 165 -9.80 5.43 -7.37
C GLY A 165 -10.95 5.86 -8.28
N ALA A 166 -12.18 5.44 -8.03
CA ALA A 166 -13.35 5.87 -8.79
C ALA A 166 -13.62 7.37 -8.60
N TRP A 167 -13.57 7.87 -7.37
CA TRP A 167 -13.74 9.29 -7.08
C TRP A 167 -12.67 10.15 -7.75
N LYS A 168 -11.42 9.68 -7.73
CA LYS A 168 -10.26 10.40 -8.27
C LYS A 168 -10.16 10.34 -9.79
N ASP A 169 -10.21 9.13 -10.34
CA ASP A 169 -9.86 8.89 -11.74
C ASP A 169 -11.09 8.96 -12.66
N ALA A 170 -12.26 8.47 -12.22
CA ALA A 170 -13.43 8.34 -13.11
C ALA A 170 -13.97 9.66 -13.68
N PRO A 171 -13.92 10.81 -12.97
CA PRO A 171 -14.30 12.09 -13.56
C PRO A 171 -13.45 12.52 -14.75
N LEU A 172 -12.22 11.98 -14.89
CA LEU A 172 -11.27 12.35 -15.94
C LEU A 172 -11.09 11.24 -16.99
N GLU A 173 -11.06 9.97 -16.55
CA GLU A 173 -10.82 8.80 -17.41
C GLU A 173 -12.11 8.04 -17.80
N GLY A 174 -13.25 8.35 -17.19
CA GLY A 174 -14.48 7.56 -17.25
C GLY A 174 -14.46 6.35 -16.29
N PHE A 175 -15.64 5.85 -15.94
CA PHE A 175 -15.77 4.69 -15.04
C PHE A 175 -15.50 3.38 -15.78
N GLN A 176 -14.64 2.53 -15.21
CA GLN A 176 -14.28 1.23 -15.77
C GLN A 176 -14.54 0.12 -14.75
N THR A 177 -15.57 -0.71 -14.99
CA THR A 177 -16.03 -1.75 -14.05
C THR A 177 -14.93 -2.74 -13.65
N PHE A 178 -14.14 -3.25 -14.61
CA PHE A 178 -13.03 -4.16 -14.31
C PHE A 178 -11.88 -3.50 -13.55
N LYS A 179 -11.67 -2.18 -13.74
CA LYS A 179 -10.69 -1.42 -12.96
C LYS A 179 -11.17 -1.25 -11.52
N PHE A 180 -12.48 -1.07 -11.32
CA PHE A 180 -13.12 -0.92 -10.01
C PHE A 180 -12.99 -2.18 -9.14
N PHE A 181 -13.40 -3.35 -9.66
CA PHE A 181 -13.40 -4.60 -8.88
C PHE A 181 -12.02 -5.24 -8.68
N ARG A 182 -10.97 -4.69 -9.28
CA ARG A 182 -9.62 -5.24 -9.16
C ARG A 182 -9.07 -5.18 -7.72
N SER A 183 -9.13 -4.01 -7.09
CA SER A 183 -8.59 -3.84 -5.73
C SER A 183 -9.36 -4.66 -4.68
N PRO A 184 -10.70 -4.73 -4.68
CA PRO A 184 -11.45 -5.56 -3.74
C PRO A 184 -11.13 -7.06 -3.88
N ILE A 185 -11.08 -7.59 -5.11
CA ILE A 185 -10.79 -9.00 -5.34
C ILE A 185 -9.38 -9.35 -4.87
N ILE A 186 -8.38 -8.54 -5.25
CA ILE A 186 -6.98 -8.79 -4.86
C ILE A 186 -6.81 -8.65 -3.34
N ALA A 187 -7.45 -7.66 -2.71
CA ALA A 187 -7.42 -7.51 -1.26
C ALA A 187 -8.07 -8.68 -0.53
N TYR A 188 -9.18 -9.22 -1.05
CA TYR A 188 -9.81 -10.41 -0.48
C TYR A 188 -8.88 -11.63 -0.56
N LEU A 189 -8.21 -11.85 -1.70
CA LEU A 189 -7.25 -12.94 -1.85
C LEU A 189 -6.07 -12.81 -0.87
N TYR A 190 -5.53 -11.60 -0.70
CA TYR A 190 -4.47 -11.37 0.28
C TYR A 190 -4.95 -11.43 1.74
N ALA A 191 -6.20 -11.06 2.02
CA ALA A 191 -6.81 -11.24 3.32
C ALA A 191 -6.94 -12.73 3.65
N PHE A 192 -7.42 -13.54 2.70
CA PHE A 192 -7.48 -14.99 2.83
C PHE A 192 -6.10 -15.60 3.10
N MET A 193 -5.09 -15.16 2.35
CA MET A 193 -3.71 -15.63 2.52
C MET A 193 -3.11 -15.22 3.88
N ALA A 194 -3.31 -13.98 4.31
CA ALA A 194 -2.86 -13.51 5.62
C ALA A 194 -3.60 -14.22 6.76
N ALA A 195 -4.89 -14.54 6.60
CA ALA A 195 -5.71 -15.25 7.58
C ALA A 195 -5.29 -16.71 7.81
N LYS A 196 -4.54 -17.30 6.88
CA LYS A 196 -3.87 -18.60 7.07
C LYS A 196 -2.61 -18.49 7.93
N LEU A 197 -2.08 -17.28 8.08
CA LEU A 197 -0.84 -16.99 8.79
C LEU A 197 -1.07 -16.21 10.09
N THR A 198 -2.26 -15.68 10.35
CA THR A 198 -2.59 -15.01 11.63
C THR A 198 -4.10 -14.91 11.77
N ASP A 199 -4.59 -14.85 13.00
CA ASP A 199 -5.98 -14.52 13.32
C ASP A 199 -6.17 -13.04 13.68
N ASN A 200 -5.09 -12.25 13.77
CA ASN A 200 -5.15 -10.84 14.13
C ASN A 200 -5.74 -10.01 12.97
N PHE A 201 -6.98 -9.54 13.15
CA PHE A 201 -7.72 -8.81 12.12
C PHE A 201 -7.01 -7.56 11.62
N ILE A 202 -6.33 -6.83 12.51
CA ILE A 202 -5.59 -5.62 12.14
C ILE A 202 -4.46 -6.01 11.18
N ILE A 203 -3.69 -7.04 11.50
CA ILE A 203 -2.58 -7.50 10.65
C ILE A 203 -3.10 -8.06 9.32
N ILE A 204 -4.21 -8.79 9.31
CA ILE A 204 -4.84 -9.28 8.08
C ILE A 204 -5.21 -8.09 7.17
N VAL A 205 -5.84 -7.05 7.72
CA VAL A 205 -6.22 -5.85 6.97
C VAL A 205 -4.98 -5.12 6.45
N LEU A 206 -4.00 -4.83 7.32
CA LEU A 206 -2.80 -4.09 6.94
C LEU A 206 -2.02 -4.84 5.84
N CYS A 207 -1.80 -6.13 6.05
CA CYS A 207 -1.09 -7.01 5.13
C CYS A 207 -1.84 -7.13 3.79
N SER A 208 -3.16 -7.35 3.82
CA SER A 208 -3.94 -7.54 2.61
C SER A 208 -3.90 -6.35 1.67
N ILE A 209 -4.05 -5.13 2.20
CA ILE A 209 -4.01 -3.92 1.41
C ILE A 209 -2.58 -3.61 0.97
N GLY A 210 -1.59 -3.81 1.85
CA GLY A 210 -0.19 -3.60 1.52
C GLY A 210 0.25 -4.43 0.31
N PHE A 211 -0.06 -5.73 0.31
CA PHE A 211 0.20 -6.62 -0.82
C PHE A 211 -0.63 -6.28 -2.05
N THR A 212 -1.87 -5.84 -1.87
CA THR A 212 -2.71 -5.36 -2.98
C THR A 212 -2.07 -4.17 -3.69
N ILE A 213 -1.60 -3.16 -2.95
CA ILE A 213 -0.93 -2.00 -3.53
C ILE A 213 0.38 -2.45 -4.20
N ALA A 214 1.21 -3.22 -3.48
CA ALA A 214 2.48 -3.70 -4.00
C ALA A 214 2.31 -4.40 -5.35
N THR A 215 1.42 -5.40 -5.43
CA THR A 215 1.23 -6.19 -6.66
C THR A 215 0.55 -5.43 -7.78
N ILE A 216 -0.46 -4.61 -7.48
CA ILE A 216 -1.11 -3.78 -8.50
C ILE A 216 -0.11 -2.77 -9.07
N GLU A 217 0.73 -2.14 -8.24
CA GLU A 217 1.78 -1.24 -8.73
C GLU A 217 2.87 -2.00 -9.48
N THR A 218 3.25 -3.22 -9.08
CA THR A 218 4.16 -4.10 -9.86
C THR A 218 3.61 -4.35 -11.26
N TYR A 219 2.39 -4.89 -11.32
CA TYR A 219 1.72 -5.25 -12.56
C TYR A 219 1.58 -4.04 -13.48
N LYS A 220 1.08 -2.92 -12.94
CA LYS A 220 0.98 -1.69 -13.72
C LYS A 220 2.39 -1.30 -14.21
N THR A 221 3.34 -1.10 -13.30
CA THR A 221 4.65 -0.45 -13.57
C THR A 221 5.52 -1.24 -14.53
N PHE A 222 5.66 -2.54 -14.34
CA PHE A 222 6.69 -3.34 -15.02
C PHE A 222 6.15 -4.20 -16.16
N PHE A 223 4.86 -4.56 -16.18
CA PHE A 223 4.29 -5.39 -17.26
C PHE A 223 3.76 -4.55 -18.43
N PHE A 224 3.54 -3.25 -18.23
CA PHE A 224 3.15 -2.31 -19.29
C PHE A 224 4.07 -1.08 -19.30
N PRO A 225 5.37 -1.25 -19.59
CA PRO A 225 6.35 -0.16 -19.52
C PRO A 225 6.12 0.93 -20.57
N SER A 226 5.42 0.61 -21.67
CA SER A 226 5.13 1.51 -22.80
C SER A 226 3.84 2.33 -22.64
N LYS A 227 2.97 2.00 -21.69
CA LYS A 227 1.71 2.74 -21.50
C LYS A 227 1.94 3.93 -20.56
N PRO A 228 1.68 5.18 -21.01
CA PRO A 228 1.71 6.34 -20.11
C PRO A 228 0.68 6.11 -18.99
N ARG A 229 1.10 6.41 -17.77
CA ARG A 229 0.30 6.13 -16.56
C ARG A 229 -0.86 7.10 -16.49
N GLY A 230 -2.00 6.67 -15.91
CA GLY A 230 -3.17 7.54 -15.73
C GLY A 230 -2.80 8.94 -15.21
N LYS A 231 -1.95 9.04 -14.18
CA LYS A 231 -1.52 10.35 -13.64
C LYS A 231 -0.73 11.24 -14.60
N PHE A 232 -0.09 10.69 -15.64
CA PHE A 232 0.68 11.40 -16.67
C PHE A 232 0.16 11.13 -18.09
N ALA A 233 -1.08 10.68 -18.23
CA ALA A 233 -1.64 10.37 -19.54
C ALA A 233 -1.61 11.63 -20.43
N GLY A 234 -1.00 11.51 -21.62
CA GLY A 234 -0.83 12.64 -22.54
C GLY A 234 0.17 13.72 -22.11
N LYS A 235 0.92 13.52 -21.01
CA LYS A 235 1.94 14.50 -20.56
C LYS A 235 3.30 14.23 -21.19
N PRO A 236 4.07 15.27 -21.54
CA PRO A 236 5.39 15.12 -22.13
C PRO A 236 6.38 14.49 -21.15
N ILE A 237 7.40 13.83 -21.72
CA ILE A 237 8.56 13.35 -20.98
C ILE A 237 9.58 14.48 -20.95
N HIS A 238 9.92 14.97 -19.76
CA HIS A 238 10.89 16.05 -19.58
C HIS A 238 12.32 15.55 -19.34
N PHE A 239 12.46 14.29 -18.91
CA PHE A 239 13.74 13.66 -18.55
C PHE A 239 13.91 12.34 -19.30
N PRO A 240 14.17 12.35 -20.62
CA PRO A 240 14.25 11.15 -21.44
C PRO A 240 15.37 10.19 -21.01
N GLU A 241 16.48 10.70 -20.46
CA GLU A 241 17.58 9.90 -19.94
C GLU A 241 17.16 8.97 -18.79
N MET A 242 16.09 9.33 -18.07
CA MET A 242 15.55 8.49 -17.00
C MET A 242 14.91 7.21 -17.51
N LEU A 243 14.50 7.13 -18.79
CA LEU A 243 13.97 5.91 -19.40
C LEU A 243 15.00 4.76 -19.38
N GLN A 244 16.28 5.09 -19.54
CA GLN A 244 17.39 4.15 -19.49
C GLN A 244 17.93 3.99 -18.05
N LYS A 245 18.17 5.08 -17.33
CA LYS A 245 18.74 5.04 -15.98
C LYS A 245 17.88 4.24 -14.99
N ARG A 246 16.55 4.33 -15.08
CA ARG A 246 15.63 3.62 -14.18
C ARG A 246 15.74 2.09 -14.26
N GLN A 247 16.20 1.54 -15.39
CA GLN A 247 16.36 0.09 -15.55
C GLN A 247 17.39 -0.49 -14.59
N LYS A 248 18.40 0.29 -14.19
CA LYS A 248 19.44 -0.13 -13.24
C LYS A 248 18.91 -0.46 -11.85
N PHE A 249 17.71 0.01 -11.50
CA PHE A 249 17.07 -0.24 -10.21
C PHE A 249 16.13 -1.46 -10.23
N VAL A 250 15.83 -2.00 -11.41
CA VAL A 250 14.98 -3.20 -11.55
C VAL A 250 15.55 -4.41 -10.81
N PRO A 251 16.88 -4.69 -10.83
CA PRO A 251 17.43 -5.82 -10.08
C PRO A 251 17.16 -5.73 -8.57
N LEU A 252 17.28 -4.54 -7.97
CA LEU A 252 16.96 -4.32 -6.55
C LEU A 252 15.48 -4.63 -6.28
N TYR A 253 14.59 -4.11 -7.14
CA TYR A 253 13.15 -4.34 -7.04
C TYR A 253 12.78 -5.82 -7.12
N VAL A 254 13.35 -6.54 -8.10
CA VAL A 254 13.16 -7.98 -8.28
C VAL A 254 13.73 -8.75 -7.08
N GLY A 255 14.91 -8.38 -6.59
CA GLY A 255 15.52 -8.99 -5.41
C GLY A 255 14.63 -8.89 -4.17
N ILE A 256 13.97 -7.74 -3.95
CA ILE A 256 13.02 -7.59 -2.85
C ILE A 256 11.79 -8.49 -3.05
N TRP A 257 11.24 -8.59 -4.26
CA TRP A 257 10.15 -9.54 -4.53
C TRP A 257 10.56 -10.99 -4.28
N VAL A 258 11.74 -11.41 -4.74
CA VAL A 258 12.27 -12.76 -4.51
C VAL A 258 12.39 -13.04 -3.01
N PHE A 259 12.89 -12.08 -2.23
CA PHE A 259 12.94 -12.17 -0.77
C PHE A 259 11.55 -12.38 -0.17
N VAL A 260 10.58 -11.51 -0.52
CA VAL A 260 9.22 -11.56 0.04
C VAL A 260 8.48 -12.85 -0.35
N ILE A 261 8.62 -13.29 -1.60
CA ILE A 261 8.03 -14.54 -2.08
C ILE A 261 8.66 -15.73 -1.35
N THR A 262 9.98 -15.74 -1.18
CA THR A 262 10.67 -16.78 -0.40
C THR A 262 10.17 -16.82 1.04
N MET A 263 10.04 -15.67 1.71
CA MET A 263 9.47 -15.61 3.06
C MET A 263 8.02 -16.11 3.11
N GLY A 264 7.21 -15.76 2.11
CA GLY A 264 5.83 -16.25 1.99
C GLY A 264 5.78 -17.77 1.84
N VAL A 265 6.56 -18.34 0.91
CA VAL A 265 6.63 -19.79 0.69
C VAL A 265 7.09 -20.52 1.95
N LEU A 266 8.16 -20.05 2.59
CA LEU A 266 8.66 -20.63 3.84
C LEU A 266 7.62 -20.54 4.98
N ALA A 267 6.86 -19.44 5.06
CA ALA A 267 5.78 -19.29 6.04
C ALA A 267 4.69 -20.35 5.85
N PHE A 268 4.32 -20.68 4.61
CA PHE A 268 3.33 -21.71 4.31
C PHE A 268 3.87 -23.15 4.45
N LEU A 269 5.19 -23.35 4.33
CA LEU A 269 5.82 -24.66 4.52
C LEU A 269 6.13 -24.97 6.01
N GLY A 270 6.25 -23.94 6.85
CA GLY A 270 6.70 -24.04 8.25
C GLY A 270 5.76 -24.72 9.24
N GLY A 271 4.63 -25.27 8.79
CA GLY A 271 3.65 -25.98 9.62
C GLY A 271 2.40 -25.14 9.97
N PRO A 272 1.33 -25.79 10.47
CA PRO A 272 0.04 -25.14 10.62
C PRO A 272 0.02 -24.17 11.82
N TYR A 273 -0.25 -22.89 11.53
CA TYR A 273 -0.78 -21.95 12.52
C TYR A 273 -2.27 -22.25 12.78
N GLN A 274 -2.80 -21.95 13.96
CA GLN A 274 -4.26 -21.93 14.20
C GLN A 274 -4.87 -20.78 13.40
N SER A 275 -5.21 -21.05 12.14
CA SER A 275 -5.70 -20.06 11.18
C SER A 275 -7.17 -19.69 11.42
N LEU A 276 -7.56 -18.52 10.93
CA LEU A 276 -8.96 -18.06 10.92
C LEU A 276 -9.84 -18.90 9.97
N VAL A 277 -9.24 -19.52 8.95
CA VAL A 277 -9.87 -20.31 7.88
C VAL A 277 -9.07 -21.57 7.62
#